data_AF-A0A961U4U0-F1
#
_entry.id   AF-A0A961U4U0-F1
#
_cell.length_a   1.000
_cell.length_b   1.000
_cell.length_c   1.000
_cell.angle_alpha   90.00
_cell.angle_beta   90.00
_cell.angle_gamma   90.00
#
_symmetry.space_group_name_H-M   'P 1'
#
loop_
_entity.id
_entity.type
_entity.pdbx_description
1 polymer ?
#
loop_
_entity_poly.entity_id
_entity_poly.type
_entity_poly.pdbx_seq_one_letter_code
_entity_poly.pdbx_strand_id
1 'polypeptide(L)'
;HKPNRADRSDGGLLLLSDYPKEFEEEADWLAGCMLLPRDGLLHHCGAGLDAQRVADHYGVSRQLATWRIGKTGVKRQLGARQY
;
A
#
# COMPACT_ATOMS: atom_id res chain seq x y z
N HIS A 1 14.34 -3.06 -23.12
CA HIS A 1 13.69 -4.08 -22.27
C HIS A 1 14.22 -5.45 -22.68
N LYS A 2 14.93 -6.17 -21.79
CA LYS A 2 15.37 -7.56 -22.03
C LYS A 2 14.28 -8.46 -21.44
N PRO A 3 13.62 -9.35 -22.21
CA PRO A 3 12.52 -10.15 -21.67
C PRO A 3 13.06 -11.14 -20.64
N ASN A 4 12.42 -11.19 -19.47
CA ASN A 4 12.65 -12.25 -18.49
C ASN A 4 12.15 -13.56 -19.10
N ARG A 5 12.97 -14.60 -19.03
CA ARG A 5 12.78 -15.87 -19.72
C ARG A 5 11.46 -16.51 -19.26
N ALA A 6 10.46 -16.59 -20.15
CA ALA A 6 9.29 -17.40 -19.92
C ALA A 6 9.69 -18.88 -20.04
N ASP A 7 9.82 -19.58 -18.92
CA ASP A 7 10.06 -21.01 -18.92
C ASP A 7 8.72 -21.73 -19.15
N ARG A 8 8.62 -22.47 -20.25
CA ARG A 8 7.43 -23.28 -20.57
C ARG A 8 7.64 -24.65 -19.96
N SER A 9 6.80 -25.00 -18.98
CA SER A 9 6.65 -26.42 -18.65
C SER A 9 5.84 -27.10 -19.76
N ASP A 10 6.25 -28.30 -20.18
CA ASP A 10 5.59 -29.09 -21.25
C ASP A 10 4.11 -29.42 -20.95
N GLY A 11 3.63 -29.16 -19.72
CA GLY A 11 2.25 -29.34 -19.28
C GLY A 11 1.35 -28.11 -19.35
N GLY A 12 1.78 -27.00 -19.97
CA GLY A 12 0.95 -25.80 -20.15
C GLY A 12 0.84 -24.89 -18.92
N LEU A 13 1.61 -25.15 -17.87
CA LEU A 13 1.69 -24.28 -16.71
C LEU A 13 2.74 -23.20 -16.97
N LEU A 14 2.29 -21.95 -17.11
CA LEU A 14 3.16 -20.78 -17.05
C LEU A 14 3.78 -20.76 -15.65
N LEU A 15 5.08 -21.07 -15.53
CA LEU A 15 5.83 -20.72 -14.34
C LEU A 15 5.85 -19.20 -14.31
N LEU A 16 5.05 -18.61 -13.41
CA LEU A 16 5.05 -17.18 -13.13
C LEU A 16 6.50 -16.82 -12.79
N SER A 17 7.22 -16.31 -13.78
CA SER A 17 8.63 -15.96 -13.66
C SER A 17 8.68 -14.85 -12.61
N ASP A 18 9.48 -15.02 -11.56
CA ASP A 18 9.64 -14.00 -10.50
C ASP A 18 9.71 -12.61 -11.15
N TYR A 19 8.73 -11.76 -10.82
CA TYR A 19 8.75 -10.39 -11.31
C TYR A 19 9.98 -9.70 -10.68
N PRO A 20 10.66 -8.81 -11.42
CA PRO A 20 11.71 -8.01 -10.82
C PRO A 20 11.21 -7.34 -9.55
N LYS A 21 11.92 -7.55 -8.43
CA LYS A 21 11.56 -7.04 -7.11
C LYS A 21 11.20 -5.55 -7.10
N GLU A 22 11.90 -4.74 -7.91
CA GLU A 22 11.61 -3.31 -8.07
C GLU A 22 10.17 -3.04 -8.53
N PHE A 23 9.64 -3.84 -9.46
CA PHE A 23 8.25 -3.70 -9.92
C PHE A 23 7.24 -4.18 -8.88
N GLU A 24 7.56 -5.19 -8.08
CA GLU A 24 6.72 -5.62 -6.97
C GLU A 24 6.65 -4.53 -5.89
N GLU A 25 7.78 -3.91 -5.55
CA GLU A 25 7.84 -2.79 -4.59
C GLU A 25 7.06 -1.56 -5.09
N GLU A 26 7.14 -1.24 -6.38
CA GLU A 26 6.33 -0.18 -7.00
C GLU A 26 4.84 -0.51 -6.98
N ALA A 27 4.47 -1.77 -7.26
CA ALA A 27 3.09 -2.24 -7.23
C ALA A 27 2.51 -2.19 -5.81
N ASP A 28 3.27 -2.62 -4.79
CA ASP A 28 2.88 -2.52 -3.38
C ASP A 28 2.66 -1.05 -2.98
N TRP A 29 3.55 -0.15 -3.41
CA TRP A 29 3.40 1.28 -3.16
C TRP A 29 2.13 1.83 -3.80
N LEU A 30 1.89 1.49 -5.07
CA LEU A 30 0.71 1.92 -5.82
C LEU A 30 -0.58 1.38 -5.20
N ALA A 31 -0.62 0.10 -4.82
CA ALA A 31 -1.75 -0.52 -4.14
C ALA A 31 -2.09 0.24 -2.85
N GLY A 32 -1.09 0.57 -2.05
CA GLY A 32 -1.26 1.40 -0.87
C GLY A 32 -1.83 2.80 -1.16
N CYS A 33 -1.42 3.42 -2.27
CA CYS A 33 -1.98 4.71 -2.70
C CYS A 33 -3.46 4.61 -3.11
N MET A 34 -3.84 3.55 -3.80
CA MET A 34 -5.22 3.34 -4.28
C MET A 34 -6.17 2.96 -3.15
N LEU A 35 -5.75 2.05 -2.27
CA LEU A 35 -6.58 1.55 -1.17
C LEU A 35 -6.72 2.53 -0.01
N LEU A 36 -5.70 3.37 0.21
CA LEU A 36 -5.64 4.31 1.32
C LEU A 36 -5.15 5.69 0.82
N PRO A 37 -6.05 6.46 0.17
CA PRO A 37 -5.74 7.80 -0.31
C PRO A 37 -5.35 8.72 0.83
N ARG A 38 -4.33 9.55 0.60
CA ARG A 38 -3.74 10.41 1.63
C ARG A 38 -4.74 11.40 2.22
N ASP A 39 -5.63 11.96 1.41
CA ASP A 39 -6.60 12.95 1.86
C ASP A 39 -7.65 12.32 2.79
N GLY A 40 -8.05 11.08 2.49
CA GLY A 40 -8.89 10.28 3.38
C GLY A 40 -8.20 10.01 4.72
N LEU A 41 -6.91 9.67 4.69
CA LEU A 41 -6.13 9.51 5.93
C LEU A 41 -6.02 10.81 6.73
N LEU A 42 -5.83 11.96 6.09
CA LEU A 42 -5.85 13.26 6.78
C LEU A 42 -7.19 13.52 7.46
N HIS A 43 -8.29 13.21 6.78
CA HIS A 43 -9.63 13.39 7.33
C HIS A 43 -9.88 12.45 8.53
N HIS A 44 -9.71 11.14 8.34
CA HIS A 44 -10.02 10.15 9.38
C HIS A 44 -9.06 10.22 10.57
N CYS A 45 -7.74 10.33 10.34
CA CYS A 45 -6.80 10.51 11.44
C CYS A 45 -6.97 11.87 12.12
N GLY A 46 -7.36 12.92 11.37
CA GLY A 46 -7.70 14.22 11.95
C GLY A 46 -8.94 14.16 12.85
N ALA A 47 -9.90 13.28 12.53
CA ALA A 47 -11.05 12.97 13.37
C ALA A 47 -10.73 12.00 14.53
N GLY A 48 -9.46 11.64 14.75
CA GLY A 48 -9.01 10.82 15.87
C GLY A 48 -9.13 9.30 15.64
N LEU A 49 -9.36 8.84 14.40
CA LEU A 49 -9.34 7.40 14.13
C LEU A 49 -7.92 6.84 14.22
N ASP A 50 -7.78 5.70 14.88
CA ASP A 50 -6.56 4.91 14.91
C ASP A 50 -6.44 4.00 13.67
N ALA A 51 -5.33 3.28 13.56
CA ALA A 51 -5.06 2.43 12.41
C ALA A 51 -6.06 1.28 12.26
N GLN A 52 -6.65 0.77 13.35
CA GLN A 52 -7.65 -0.29 13.27
C GLN A 52 -8.96 0.26 12.70
N ARG A 53 -9.45 1.40 13.20
CA ARG A 53 -10.69 2.02 12.71
C ARG A 53 -10.56 2.50 11.26
N VAL A 54 -9.37 2.96 10.86
CA VAL A 54 -9.06 3.26 9.45
C VAL A 54 -9.11 1.98 8.61
N ALA A 55 -8.49 0.89 9.07
CA ALA A 55 -8.50 -0.38 8.36
C ALA A 55 -9.93 -0.90 8.15
N ASP A 56 -10.76 -0.85 9.19
CA ASP A 56 -12.17 -1.25 9.14
C ASP A 56 -12.96 -0.36 8.16
N HIS A 57 -12.69 0.95 8.12
CA HIS A 57 -13.36 1.88 7.20
C HIS A 57 -13.05 1.58 5.71
N TYR A 58 -11.79 1.27 5.39
CA TYR A 58 -11.35 1.02 4.01
C TYR A 58 -11.41 -0.46 3.61
N GLY A 59 -11.79 -1.36 4.51
CA GLY A 59 -11.84 -2.80 4.24
C GLY A 59 -10.47 -3.42 3.97
N VAL A 60 -9.43 -2.94 4.65
CA VAL A 60 -8.04 -3.41 4.50
C VAL A 60 -7.50 -3.98 5.80
N SER A 61 -6.30 -4.59 5.75
CA SER A 61 -5.64 -5.06 6.96
C SER A 61 -5.14 -3.90 7.84
N ARG A 62 -5.12 -4.11 9.16
CA ARG A 62 -4.49 -3.18 10.12
C ARG A 62 -3.03 -2.88 9.77
N GLN A 63 -2.32 -3.89 9.26
CA GLN A 63 -0.92 -3.75 8.87
C GLN A 63 -0.76 -2.75 7.70
N LEU A 64 -1.60 -2.87 6.67
CA LEU A 64 -1.56 -1.96 5.53
C LEU A 64 -1.93 -0.53 5.94
N ALA A 65 -2.96 -0.36 6.77
CA ALA A 65 -3.34 0.93 7.33
C ALA A 65 -2.20 1.56 8.15
N THR A 66 -1.56 0.78 9.02
CA THR A 66 -0.43 1.25 9.85
C THR A 66 0.75 1.70 8.98
N TRP A 67 1.14 0.87 8.02
CA TRP A 67 2.22 1.18 7.08
C TRP A 67 1.93 2.46 6.31
N ARG A 68 0.71 2.62 5.77
CA ARG A 68 0.35 3.77 4.94
C ARG A 68 0.29 5.06 5.75
N ILE A 69 -0.31 5.04 6.95
CA ILE A 69 -0.34 6.19 7.86
C ILE A 69 1.09 6.66 8.16
N GLY A 70 2.02 5.73 8.38
CA GLY A 70 3.44 6.04 8.58
C GLY A 70 4.10 6.63 7.34
N LYS A 71 3.95 5.99 6.17
CA LYS A 71 4.57 6.41 4.91
C LYS A 71 4.09 7.77 4.39
N THR A 72 2.85 8.16 4.67
CA THR A 72 2.25 9.43 4.19
C THR A 72 2.57 10.63 5.08
N GLY A 73 3.10 10.42 6.29
CA GLY A 73 3.43 11.49 7.24
C GLY A 73 2.22 12.25 7.80
N VAL A 74 1.00 11.72 7.66
CA VAL A 74 -0.25 12.41 8.06
C VAL A 74 -0.28 12.76 9.54
N LYS A 75 0.22 11.88 10.42
CA LYS A 75 0.30 12.15 11.87
C LYS A 75 1.18 13.35 12.19
N ARG A 76 2.33 13.48 11.51
CA ARG A 76 3.24 14.61 11.70
C ARG A 76 2.59 15.92 11.25
N GLN A 77 1.90 15.91 10.10
CA GLN A 77 1.18 17.10 9.62
C GLN A 77 0.06 17.52 10.57
N LEU A 78 -0.72 16.57 11.08
CA LEU A 78 -1.81 16.86 12.01
C LEU A 78 -1.28 17.44 13.33
N GLY A 79 -0.22 16.87 13.90
CA GLY A 79 0.42 17.40 15.11
C GLY A 79 0.96 18.82 14.93
N ALA A 80 1.50 19.15 13.75
CA ALA A 80 1.99 20.49 13.45
C ALA A 80 0.87 21.55 13.29
N ARG A 81 -0.39 21.13 13.05
CA ARG A 81 -1.54 22.04 12.97
C ARG A 81 -2.16 22.39 14.32
N GLN A 82 -1.81 21.64 15.36
CA GLN A 82 -2.36 21.81 16.71
C GLN A 82 -1.52 22.76 17.58
N TYR A 83 -0.47 23.36 17.01
CA TYR A 83 0.42 24.35 17.62
C TYR A 83 0.25 25.68 16.90
#